data_AF-A0A971MRQ0-F1
#
_entry.id   AF-A0A971MRQ0-F1
#
_cell.length_a   1.000
_cell.length_b   1.000
_cell.length_c   1.000
_cell.angle_alpha   90.00
_cell.angle_beta   90.00
_cell.angle_gamma   90.00
#
_symmetry.space_group_name_H-M   'P 1'
#
loop_
_entity.id
_entity.type
_entity.pdbx_description
1 polymer ?
#
loop_
_entity_poly.entity_id
_entity_poly.type
_entity_poly.pdbx_seq_one_letter_code
_entity_poly.pdbx_strand_id
1 'polypeptide(L)'
;MKLIKPILVGLTLILLFLVFSLVSLGANDPMDVPSSHWAYQAVKLMIDRGYLQLYQDQSFQGDKPVDRYTLAVVISKMLNEVAAGRVGSSKEDVELLRKLTNEYWSELVEMNIKENRSSKRMESLSKQDQIFKEDLTQTMVLVQKLNAEQRALQKEVQRIIDEIQTISLRVQQLEEENTRLKGDLARLRSDYEETKHKQNLYIFAALILGLAGAAK
;
A
#
# COMPACT_ATOMS: atom_id res chain seq x y z
N MET A 1 24.11 88.90 7.30
CA MET A 1 24.11 87.41 7.28
C MET A 1 22.71 86.78 7.02
N LYS A 2 21.82 87.42 6.23
CA LYS A 2 20.45 86.90 5.95
C LYS A 2 20.25 86.38 4.52
N LEU A 3 21.18 86.63 3.59
CA LEU A 3 21.07 86.25 2.17
C LEU A 3 21.89 85.01 1.77
N ILE A 4 22.77 84.50 2.64
CA ILE A 4 23.60 83.31 2.35
C ILE A 4 22.78 82.01 2.51
N LYS A 5 21.83 81.99 3.45
CA LYS A 5 20.97 80.83 3.75
C LYS A 5 20.09 80.38 2.58
N PRO A 6 19.35 81.25 1.86
CA PRO A 6 18.50 80.81 0.74
C PRO A 6 19.29 80.30 -0.46
N ILE A 7 20.47 80.87 -0.73
CA ILE A 7 21.35 80.42 -1.83
C ILE A 7 21.93 79.03 -1.52
N LEU A 8 22.32 78.79 -0.27
CA LEU A 8 22.81 77.49 0.19
C LEU A 8 21.72 76.40 0.08
N VAL A 9 20.48 76.73 0.46
CA VAL A 9 19.33 75.80 0.37
C VAL A 9 18.99 75.47 -1.09
N GLY A 10 19.02 76.46 -1.98
CA GLY A 10 18.81 76.25 -3.42
C GLY A 10 19.89 75.35 -4.03
N LEU A 11 21.16 75.57 -3.68
CA LEU A 11 22.27 74.74 -4.16
C LEU A 11 22.12 73.29 -3.66
N THR A 12 21.75 73.09 -2.39
CA THR A 12 21.53 71.75 -1.84
C THR A 12 20.37 71.01 -2.49
N LEU A 13 19.28 71.70 -2.85
CA LEU A 13 18.14 71.11 -3.54
C LEU A 13 18.47 70.73 -4.98
N ILE A 14 19.25 71.56 -5.69
CA ILE A 14 19.73 71.24 -7.04
C ILE A 14 20.68 70.04 -6.98
N LEU A 15 21.58 69.97 -6.00
CA LEU A 15 22.46 68.83 -5.82
C LEU A 15 21.68 67.55 -5.49
N LEU A 16 20.64 67.65 -4.66
CA LEU A 16 19.76 66.52 -4.33
C LEU A 16 18.98 66.04 -5.56
N PHE A 17 18.50 66.97 -6.40
CA PHE A 17 17.80 66.66 -7.64
C PHE A 17 18.72 66.04 -8.70
N LEU A 18 19.98 66.46 -8.74
CA LEU A 18 21.01 65.91 -9.63
C LEU A 18 21.42 64.49 -9.19
N VAL A 19 21.53 64.25 -7.89
CA VAL A 19 21.77 62.92 -7.30
C VAL A 19 20.56 62.00 -7.46
N PHE A 20 19.33 62.52 -7.39
CA PHE A 20 18.11 61.76 -7.64
C PHE A 20 17.92 61.41 -9.12
N SER A 21 18.35 62.29 -10.03
CA SER A 21 18.33 62.04 -11.49
C SER A 21 19.40 61.03 -11.94
N LEU A 22 20.38 60.73 -11.09
CA LEU A 22 21.36 59.65 -11.29
C LEU A 22 20.81 58.27 -10.87
N VAL A 23 19.61 58.19 -10.27
CA VAL A 23 18.91 56.92 -10.05
C VAL A 23 18.13 56.58 -11.32
N SER A 24 18.84 56.11 -12.34
CA SER A 24 18.23 55.51 -13.54
C SER A 24 18.91 54.18 -13.84
N LEU A 25 18.07 53.14 -13.84
CA LEU A 25 18.32 51.73 -14.17
C LEU A 25 19.41 51.07 -13.33
N GLY A 26 19.01 50.53 -12.17
CA GLY A 26 19.80 49.48 -11.54
C GLY A 26 20.07 48.39 -12.56
N ALA A 27 21.35 48.17 -12.87
CA ALA A 27 21.78 47.04 -13.68
C ALA A 27 21.35 45.78 -12.92
N ASN A 28 20.33 45.08 -13.42
CA ASN A 28 19.96 43.77 -12.93
C ASN A 28 20.99 42.77 -13.47
N ASP A 29 22.21 42.84 -12.93
CA ASP A 29 23.27 41.91 -13.27
C ASP A 29 23.00 40.57 -12.58
N PRO A 30 23.01 39.45 -13.32
CA PRO A 30 22.87 38.13 -12.74
C PRO A 30 24.06 37.84 -11.81
N MET A 31 23.78 37.63 -10.51
CA MET A 31 24.81 37.51 -9.49
C MET A 31 25.69 36.25 -9.67
N ASP A 32 25.13 35.21 -10.28
CA ASP A 32 25.74 33.89 -10.51
C ASP A 32 26.29 33.72 -11.94
N VAL A 33 26.27 34.77 -12.77
CA VAL A 33 26.89 34.75 -14.10
C VAL A 33 27.98 35.83 -14.14
N PRO A 34 29.25 35.47 -13.90
CA PRO A 34 30.35 36.43 -13.93
C PRO A 34 30.48 37.11 -15.30
N SER A 35 30.97 38.35 -15.34
CA SER A 35 31.15 39.13 -16.58
C SER A 35 32.10 38.47 -17.59
N SER A 36 32.98 37.57 -17.14
CA SER A 36 33.86 36.76 -17.98
C SER A 36 33.20 35.49 -18.54
N HIS A 37 31.97 35.17 -18.16
CA HIS A 37 31.25 33.98 -18.61
C HIS A 37 30.76 34.14 -20.05
N TRP A 38 30.87 33.08 -20.87
CA TRP A 38 30.54 33.13 -22.30
C TRP A 38 29.10 33.57 -22.59
N ALA A 39 28.16 33.24 -21.70
CA ALA A 39 26.75 33.58 -21.83
C ALA A 39 26.38 34.96 -21.22
N TYR A 40 27.30 35.64 -20.53
CA TYR A 40 26.99 36.85 -19.75
C TYR A 40 26.28 37.91 -20.58
N GLN A 41 26.85 38.25 -21.75
CA GLN A 41 26.29 39.28 -22.62
C GLN A 41 24.88 38.92 -23.11
N ALA A 42 24.66 37.65 -23.45
CA ALA A 42 23.36 37.17 -23.91
C ALA A 42 22.32 37.19 -22.78
N VAL A 43 22.68 36.68 -21.59
CA VAL A 43 21.81 36.67 -20.41
C VAL A 43 21.45 38.09 -20.00
N LYS A 44 22.44 38.98 -19.90
CA LYS A 44 22.23 40.39 -19.54
C LYS A 44 21.32 41.10 -20.54
N LEU A 45 21.54 40.89 -21.84
CA LEU A 45 20.67 41.46 -22.88
C LEU A 45 19.22 40.96 -22.73
N MET A 46 19.01 39.68 -22.45
CA MET A 46 17.67 39.11 -22.29
C MET A 46 16.96 39.64 -21.05
N ILE A 47 17.70 39.90 -19.96
CA ILE A 47 17.18 40.54 -18.74
C ILE A 47 16.83 42.01 -19.00
N ASP A 48 17.72 42.76 -19.66
CA ASP A 48 17.52 44.18 -19.97
C ASP A 48 16.33 44.42 -20.90
N ARG A 49 16.05 43.46 -21.78
CA ARG A 49 14.88 43.48 -22.66
C ARG A 49 13.60 42.97 -21.97
N GLY A 50 13.69 42.50 -20.72
CA GLY A 50 12.55 41.97 -19.96
C GLY A 50 12.04 40.61 -20.46
N TYR A 51 12.82 39.90 -21.28
CA TYR A 51 12.47 38.57 -21.76
C TYR A 51 12.72 37.51 -20.69
N LEU A 52 13.79 37.66 -19.91
CA LEU A 52 14.11 36.83 -18.76
C LEU A 52 14.09 37.67 -17.49
N GLN A 53 13.73 37.04 -16.38
CA GLN A 53 13.73 37.67 -15.06
C GLN A 53 14.69 36.91 -14.16
N LEU A 54 15.39 37.64 -13.30
CA LEU A 54 16.17 37.05 -12.22
C LEU A 54 15.23 36.53 -11.14
N TYR A 55 15.70 35.54 -10.39
CA TYR A 55 15.05 35.09 -9.18
C TYR A 55 15.09 36.19 -8.10
N GLN A 56 14.30 36.03 -7.03
CA GLN A 56 14.25 37.03 -5.93
C GLN A 56 15.61 37.27 -5.27
N ASP A 57 16.52 36.29 -5.35
CA ASP A 57 17.90 36.36 -4.86
C ASP A 57 18.89 36.95 -5.88
N GLN A 58 18.40 37.51 -6.99
CA GLN A 58 19.19 38.07 -8.10
C GLN A 58 20.06 37.05 -8.87
N SER A 59 19.80 35.75 -8.70
CA SER A 59 20.43 34.70 -9.52
C SER A 59 19.70 34.49 -10.84
N PHE A 60 20.42 34.02 -11.86
CA PHE A 60 19.89 33.55 -13.15
C PHE A 60 19.61 32.04 -13.15
N GLN A 61 20.44 31.26 -12.45
CA GLN A 61 20.35 29.80 -12.29
C GLN A 61 20.46 29.05 -13.62
N GLY A 62 21.48 29.38 -14.42
CA GLY A 62 21.66 28.85 -15.78
C GLY A 62 21.80 27.33 -15.90
N ASP A 63 22.19 26.64 -14.82
CA ASP A 63 22.28 25.16 -14.77
C ASP A 63 20.94 24.48 -14.50
N LYS A 64 19.90 25.24 -14.12
CA LYS A 64 18.58 24.66 -13.86
C LYS A 64 17.84 24.38 -15.17
N PRO A 65 17.14 23.23 -15.26
CA PRO A 65 16.29 22.97 -16.41
C PRO A 65 15.17 24.00 -16.48
N VAL A 66 14.96 24.56 -17.67
CA VAL A 66 13.84 25.45 -17.97
C VAL A 66 12.65 24.61 -18.40
N ASP A 67 11.48 24.93 -17.84
CA ASP A 67 10.23 24.32 -18.26
C ASP A 67 9.84 24.75 -19.69
N ARG A 68 9.33 23.80 -20.49
CA ARG A 68 8.99 24.05 -21.91
C ARG A 68 7.91 25.13 -22.06
N TYR A 69 6.97 25.25 -21.11
CA TYR A 69 5.99 26.34 -21.13
C TYR A 69 6.67 27.69 -20.91
N THR A 70 7.62 27.76 -19.96
CA THR A 70 8.39 28.98 -19.69
C THR A 70 9.18 29.42 -20.93
N LEU A 71 9.86 28.47 -21.60
CA LEU A 71 10.58 28.75 -22.84
C LEU A 71 9.64 29.28 -23.96
N ALA A 72 8.45 28.68 -24.12
CA ALA A 72 7.48 29.11 -25.12
C ALA A 72 6.98 30.56 -24.88
N VAL A 73 6.77 30.95 -23.62
CA VAL A 73 6.39 32.33 -23.26
C VAL A 73 7.49 33.33 -23.63
N VAL A 74 8.75 33.00 -23.33
CA VAL A 74 9.89 33.87 -23.65
C VAL A 74 10.01 34.06 -25.17
N ILE A 75 9.94 32.96 -25.94
CA ILE A 75 9.98 32.99 -27.41
C ILE A 75 8.81 33.82 -27.98
N SER A 76 7.60 33.63 -27.46
CA SER A 76 6.43 34.41 -27.88
C SER A 76 6.60 35.92 -27.66
N LYS A 77 7.16 36.33 -26.52
CA LYS A 77 7.47 37.75 -26.25
C LYS A 77 8.50 38.30 -27.23
N MET A 78 9.57 37.55 -27.51
CA MET A 78 10.58 37.95 -28.49
C MET A 78 9.98 38.13 -29.89
N LEU A 79 9.12 37.20 -30.31
CA LEU A 79 8.42 37.26 -31.60
C LEU A 79 7.54 38.49 -31.74
N ASN A 80 6.81 38.86 -30.69
CA ASN A 80 5.97 40.06 -30.70
C ASN A 80 6.80 41.34 -30.90
N GLU A 81 7.99 41.41 -30.33
CA GLU A 81 8.89 42.57 -30.49
C GLU A 81 9.52 42.64 -31.88
N VAL A 82 9.81 41.49 -32.49
CA VAL A 82 10.26 41.42 -33.89
C VAL A 82 9.13 41.82 -34.84
N ALA A 83 7.91 41.31 -34.63
CA ALA A 83 6.73 41.67 -35.41
C ALA A 83 6.38 43.16 -35.29
N ALA A 84 6.66 43.78 -34.13
CA ALA A 84 6.53 45.21 -33.91
C ALA A 84 7.63 46.06 -34.59
N GLY A 85 8.57 45.44 -35.31
CA GLY A 85 9.63 46.12 -36.07
C GLY A 85 10.77 46.68 -35.22
N ARG A 86 10.88 46.28 -33.95
CA ARG A 86 11.87 46.81 -32.99
C ARG A 86 13.20 46.05 -33.00
N VAL A 87 13.24 44.91 -33.70
CA VAL A 87 14.43 44.07 -33.90
C VAL A 87 14.50 43.69 -35.37
N GLY A 88 15.63 43.93 -36.02
CA GLY A 88 15.85 43.55 -37.42
C GLY A 88 16.08 42.06 -37.54
N SER A 89 15.08 41.32 -38.02
CA SER A 89 15.17 39.88 -38.30
C SER A 89 14.59 39.59 -39.69
N SER A 90 15.10 38.55 -40.36
CA SER A 90 14.56 38.10 -41.65
C SER A 90 13.11 37.64 -41.46
N LYS A 91 12.22 37.96 -42.41
CA LYS A 91 10.79 37.57 -42.33
C LYS A 91 10.60 36.05 -42.21
N GLU A 92 11.53 35.29 -42.79
CA GLU A 92 11.57 33.83 -42.81
C GLU A 92 11.84 33.24 -41.41
N ASP A 93 12.74 33.85 -40.63
CA ASP A 93 13.05 33.40 -39.27
C ASP A 93 11.87 33.64 -38.32
N VAL A 94 11.19 34.78 -38.49
CA VAL A 94 9.97 35.11 -37.73
C VAL A 94 8.87 34.09 -37.99
N GLU A 95 8.72 33.69 -39.26
CA GLU A 95 7.70 32.73 -39.67
C GLU A 95 8.01 31.31 -39.18
N LEU A 96 9.27 30.87 -39.24
CA LEU A 96 9.70 29.58 -38.69
C LEU A 96 9.47 29.52 -37.17
N LEU A 97 9.86 30.57 -36.46
CA LEU A 97 9.67 30.67 -35.02
C LEU A 97 8.18 30.73 -34.63
N ARG A 98 7.35 31.42 -35.42
CA ARG A 98 5.89 31.43 -35.25
C ARG A 98 5.30 30.03 -35.40
N LYS A 99 5.74 29.28 -36.41
CA LYS A 99 5.32 27.89 -36.63
C LYS A 99 5.71 26.99 -35.45
N LEU A 100 6.99 27.03 -35.05
CA LEU A 100 7.49 26.27 -33.90
C LEU A 100 6.70 26.63 -32.64
N THR A 101 6.49 27.91 -32.37
CA THR A 101 5.71 28.38 -31.21
C THR A 101 4.33 27.74 -31.18
N ASN A 102 3.62 27.69 -32.30
CA ASN A 102 2.30 27.07 -32.39
C ASN A 102 2.33 25.55 -32.17
N GLU A 103 3.33 24.86 -32.73
CA GLU A 103 3.53 23.41 -32.51
C GLU A 103 3.81 23.12 -31.03
N TYR A 104 4.68 23.91 -30.39
CA TYR A 104 4.95 23.82 -28.96
C TYR A 104 3.69 24.09 -28.13
N TRP A 105 2.90 25.13 -28.42
CA TRP A 105 1.64 25.37 -27.71
C TRP A 105 0.69 24.17 -27.80
N SER A 106 0.57 23.56 -28.97
CA SER A 106 -0.26 22.37 -29.18
C SER A 106 0.24 21.18 -28.33
N GLU A 107 1.54 20.89 -28.36
CA GLU A 107 2.15 19.83 -27.53
C GLU A 107 1.96 20.08 -26.04
N LEU A 108 2.10 21.33 -25.60
CA LEU A 108 1.95 21.75 -24.21
C LEU A 108 0.51 21.57 -23.70
N VAL A 109 -0.48 21.88 -24.53
CA VAL A 109 -1.90 21.59 -24.22
C VAL A 109 -2.14 20.08 -24.15
N GLU A 110 -1.61 19.31 -25.11
CA GLU A 110 -1.76 17.85 -25.11
C GLU A 110 -1.10 17.20 -23.88
N MET A 111 0.08 17.68 -23.48
CA MET A 111 0.78 17.21 -22.28
C MET A 111 -0.05 17.45 -21.01
N ASN A 112 -0.65 18.63 -20.84
CA ASN A 112 -1.49 18.91 -19.68
C ASN A 112 -2.74 17.99 -19.64
N ILE A 113 -3.32 17.69 -20.80
CA ILE A 113 -4.44 16.72 -20.88
C ILE A 113 -3.97 15.31 -20.46
N LYS A 114 -2.78 14.88 -20.91
CA LYS A 114 -2.18 13.60 -20.52
C LYS A 114 -1.87 13.55 -19.03
N GLU A 115 -1.32 14.63 -18.46
CA GLU A 115 -1.07 14.77 -17.03
C GLU A 115 -2.36 14.61 -16.23
N ASN A 116 -3.42 15.33 -16.60
CA ASN A 116 -4.74 15.20 -15.96
C ASN A 116 -5.32 13.79 -16.09
N ARG A 117 -5.16 13.15 -17.26
CA ARG A 117 -5.58 11.75 -17.45
C ARG A 117 -4.78 10.80 -16.56
N SER A 118 -3.48 11.00 -16.44
CA SER A 118 -2.62 10.17 -15.58
C SER A 118 -2.96 10.38 -14.11
N SER A 119 -3.22 11.62 -13.68
CA SER A 119 -3.65 11.94 -12.33
C SER A 119 -4.97 11.24 -11.98
N LYS A 120 -5.98 11.30 -12.87
CA LYS A 120 -7.24 10.57 -12.69
C LYS A 120 -7.05 9.06 -12.63
N ARG A 121 -6.16 8.49 -13.44
CA ARG A 121 -5.82 7.06 -13.37
C ARG A 121 -5.17 6.71 -12.04
N MET A 122 -4.25 7.54 -11.55
CA MET A 122 -3.60 7.36 -10.25
C MET A 122 -4.64 7.38 -9.11
N GLU A 123 -5.60 8.31 -9.16
CA GLU A 123 -6.70 8.35 -8.19
C GLU A 123 -7.56 7.07 -8.24
N SER A 124 -7.91 6.58 -9.43
CA SER A 124 -8.65 5.32 -9.57
C SER A 124 -7.88 4.11 -9.05
N LEU A 125 -6.57 4.05 -9.32
CA LEU A 125 -5.69 2.99 -8.81
C LEU A 125 -5.57 3.04 -7.29
N SER A 126 -5.44 4.24 -6.71
CA SER A 126 -5.43 4.41 -5.25
C SER A 126 -6.73 3.96 -4.60
N LYS A 127 -7.88 4.23 -5.23
CA LYS A 127 -9.19 3.74 -4.76
C LYS A 127 -9.27 2.21 -4.84
N GLN A 128 -8.82 1.63 -5.94
CA GLN A 128 -8.79 0.18 -6.11
C GLN A 128 -7.85 -0.50 -5.11
N ASP A 129 -6.69 0.09 -4.82
CA ASP A 129 -5.76 -0.40 -3.78
C ASP A 129 -6.39 -0.38 -2.38
N GLN A 130 -7.14 0.68 -2.05
CA GLN A 130 -7.85 0.75 -0.77
C GLN A 130 -8.91 -0.35 -0.65
N ILE A 131 -9.75 -0.53 -1.68
CA ILE A 131 -10.77 -1.58 -1.71
C ILE A 131 -10.11 -2.96 -1.57
N PHE A 132 -9.01 -3.19 -2.31
CA PHE A 132 -8.29 -4.45 -2.25
C PHE A 132 -7.71 -4.74 -0.85
N LYS A 133 -7.22 -3.71 -0.14
CA LYS A 133 -6.77 -3.84 1.26
C LYS A 133 -7.91 -4.19 2.22
N GLU A 134 -9.09 -3.60 2.02
CA GLU A 134 -10.30 -3.93 2.78
C GLU A 134 -10.70 -5.39 2.54
N ASP A 135 -10.75 -5.83 1.29
CA ASP A 135 -11.05 -7.23 0.92
C ASP A 135 -10.01 -8.22 1.46
N LEU A 136 -8.72 -7.88 1.43
CA LEU A 136 -7.67 -8.69 2.04
C LEU A 136 -7.89 -8.82 3.55
N THR A 137 -8.25 -7.73 4.23
CA THR A 137 -8.51 -7.75 5.67
C THR A 137 -9.71 -8.63 5.99
N GLN A 138 -10.81 -8.50 5.23
CA GLN A 138 -11.98 -9.36 5.39
C GLN A 138 -11.64 -10.84 5.14
N THR A 139 -10.86 -11.11 4.09
CA THR A 139 -10.40 -12.47 3.76
C THR A 139 -9.54 -13.05 4.87
N MET A 140 -8.62 -12.27 5.45
CA MET A 140 -7.81 -12.70 6.60
C MET A 140 -8.67 -13.08 7.80
N VAL A 141 -9.69 -12.27 8.12
CA VAL A 141 -10.63 -12.57 9.22
C VAL A 141 -11.39 -13.86 8.94
N LEU A 142 -11.88 -14.07 7.71
CA LEU A 142 -12.56 -15.30 7.32
C LEU A 142 -11.64 -16.52 7.45
N VAL A 143 -10.39 -16.41 7.00
CA VAL A 143 -9.38 -17.47 7.14
C VAL A 143 -9.11 -17.78 8.61
N GLN A 144 -9.00 -16.77 9.48
CA GLN A 144 -8.86 -16.97 10.92
C GLN A 144 -10.06 -17.71 11.52
N LYS A 145 -11.28 -17.34 11.12
CA LYS A 145 -12.51 -18.02 11.55
C LYS A 145 -12.52 -19.48 11.10
N LEU A 146 -12.22 -19.75 9.83
CA LEU A 146 -12.12 -21.11 9.29
C LEU A 146 -11.08 -21.94 10.03
N ASN A 147 -9.91 -21.37 10.33
CA ASN A 147 -8.88 -22.04 11.11
C ASN A 147 -9.36 -22.37 12.54
N ALA A 148 -10.13 -21.48 13.17
CA ALA A 148 -10.70 -21.72 14.50
C ALA A 148 -11.75 -22.84 14.46
N GLU A 149 -12.63 -22.83 13.47
CA GLU A 149 -13.63 -23.89 13.24
C GLU A 149 -12.96 -25.24 12.95
N GLN A 150 -11.92 -25.26 12.12
CA GLN A 150 -11.14 -26.46 11.84
C GLN A 150 -10.51 -27.03 13.11
N ARG A 151 -9.94 -26.19 13.98
CA ARG A 151 -9.40 -26.64 15.27
C ARG A 151 -10.48 -27.18 16.20
N ALA A 152 -11.65 -26.55 16.23
CA ALA A 152 -12.78 -27.03 17.02
C ALA A 152 -13.24 -28.41 16.54
N LEU A 153 -13.36 -28.59 15.21
CA LEU A 153 -13.71 -29.87 14.61
C LEU A 153 -12.66 -30.95 14.88
N GLN A 154 -11.36 -30.60 14.83
CA GLN A 154 -10.28 -31.52 15.17
C GLN A 154 -10.37 -32.00 16.63
N LYS A 155 -10.72 -31.12 17.57
CA LYS A 155 -10.95 -31.51 18.97
C LYS A 155 -12.14 -32.46 19.10
N GLU A 156 -13.22 -32.19 18.38
CA GLU A 156 -14.40 -33.04 18.40
C GLU A 156 -14.12 -34.43 17.83
N VAL A 157 -13.36 -34.52 16.73
CA VAL A 157 -12.88 -35.79 16.18
C VAL A 157 -12.02 -36.53 17.21
N GLN A 158 -11.11 -35.84 17.90
CA GLN A 158 -10.27 -36.47 18.93
C GLN A 158 -11.11 -37.01 20.09
N ARG A 159 -12.10 -36.23 20.57
CA ARG A 159 -13.04 -36.67 21.60
C ARG A 159 -13.77 -37.95 21.21
N ILE A 160 -14.26 -38.01 19.96
CA ILE A 160 -14.94 -39.20 19.43
C ILE A 160 -13.99 -40.40 19.36
N ILE A 161 -12.72 -40.20 18.97
CA ILE A 161 -11.71 -41.26 18.97
C ILE A 161 -11.51 -41.82 20.39
N ASP A 162 -11.38 -40.96 21.39
CA ASP A 162 -11.18 -41.37 22.78
C ASP A 162 -12.41 -42.12 23.33
N GLU A 163 -13.62 -41.68 22.96
CA GLU A 163 -14.88 -42.37 23.28
C GLU A 163 -14.97 -43.76 22.64
N ILE A 164 -14.60 -43.87 21.36
CA ILE A 164 -14.56 -45.16 20.65
C ILE A 164 -13.56 -46.11 21.31
N GLN A 165 -12.38 -45.64 21.69
CA GLN A 165 -11.39 -46.45 22.40
C GLN A 165 -11.92 -46.95 23.75
N THR A 166 -12.58 -46.06 24.50
CA THR A 166 -13.20 -46.41 25.78
C THR A 166 -14.29 -47.47 25.61
N ILE A 167 -15.15 -47.32 24.61
CA ILE A 167 -16.20 -48.30 24.29
C ILE A 167 -15.56 -49.63 23.86
N SER A 168 -14.52 -49.60 23.04
CA SER A 168 -13.82 -50.81 22.58
C SER A 168 -13.26 -51.61 23.76
N LEU A 169 -12.65 -50.94 24.74
CA LEU A 169 -12.17 -51.58 25.97
C LEU A 169 -13.32 -52.18 26.78
N ARG A 170 -14.45 -51.47 26.89
CA ARG A 170 -15.63 -51.97 27.61
C ARG A 170 -16.22 -53.22 26.93
N VAL A 171 -16.25 -53.24 25.59
CA VAL A 171 -16.70 -54.41 24.81
C VAL A 171 -15.78 -55.60 25.08
N GLN A 172 -14.47 -55.42 25.04
CA GLN A 172 -13.51 -56.49 25.35
C GLN A 172 -13.73 -57.06 26.77
N GLN A 173 -13.89 -56.19 27.76
CA GLN A 173 -14.17 -56.63 29.15
C GLN A 173 -15.47 -57.44 29.25
N LEU A 174 -16.53 -57.01 28.56
CA LEU A 174 -17.81 -57.73 28.53
C LEU A 174 -17.72 -59.07 27.79
N GLU A 175 -16.87 -59.16 26.75
CA GLU A 175 -16.59 -60.41 26.04
C GLU A 175 -15.84 -61.39 26.95
N GLU A 176 -14.82 -60.93 27.68
CA GLU A 176 -14.10 -61.71 28.67
C GLU A 176 -15.02 -62.20 29.80
N GLU A 177 -15.86 -61.33 30.35
CA GLU A 177 -16.84 -61.71 31.38
C GLU A 177 -17.84 -62.74 30.86
N ASN A 178 -18.34 -62.58 29.63
CA ASN A 178 -19.23 -63.56 29.00
C ASN A 178 -18.56 -64.93 28.82
N THR A 179 -17.30 -64.96 28.40
CA THR A 179 -16.57 -66.23 28.25
C THR A 179 -16.37 -66.92 29.60
N ARG A 180 -16.06 -66.15 30.65
CA ARG A 180 -15.93 -66.66 32.01
C ARG A 180 -17.25 -67.23 32.54
N LEU A 181 -18.35 -66.47 32.43
CA LEU A 181 -19.68 -66.90 32.86
C LEU A 181 -20.14 -68.17 32.13
N LYS A 182 -19.86 -68.29 30.83
CA LYS A 182 -20.13 -69.53 30.08
C LYS A 182 -19.35 -70.71 30.64
N GLY A 183 -18.09 -70.51 31.01
CA GLY A 183 -17.26 -71.53 31.66
C GLY A 183 -17.80 -71.95 33.03
N ASP A 184 -18.18 -70.98 33.87
CA ASP A 184 -18.75 -71.26 35.20
C ASP A 184 -20.10 -71.98 35.09
N LEU A 185 -20.96 -71.62 34.13
CA LEU A 185 -22.21 -72.33 33.84
C LEU A 185 -21.95 -73.78 33.39
N ALA A 186 -20.93 -74.02 32.57
CA ALA A 186 -20.58 -75.37 32.14
C ALA A 186 -20.13 -76.25 33.32
N ARG A 187 -19.34 -75.69 34.24
CA ARG A 187 -18.91 -76.36 35.48
C ARG A 187 -20.09 -76.66 36.39
N LEU A 188 -20.93 -75.67 36.66
CA LEU A 188 -22.11 -75.85 37.51
C LEU A 188 -23.07 -76.90 36.95
N ARG A 189 -23.23 -76.94 35.62
CA ARG A 189 -24.02 -77.98 34.95
C ARG A 189 -23.40 -79.38 35.14
N SER A 190 -22.08 -79.50 35.06
CA SER A 190 -21.37 -80.76 35.31
C SER A 190 -21.56 -81.22 36.76
N ASP A 191 -21.35 -80.33 37.74
CA ASP A 191 -21.51 -80.64 39.16
C ASP A 191 -22.97 -81.03 39.50
N TYR A 192 -23.94 -80.38 38.86
CA TYR A 192 -25.36 -80.72 39.00
C TYR A 192 -25.66 -82.14 38.48
N GLU A 193 -25.16 -82.52 37.31
CA GLU A 193 -25.36 -83.88 36.80
C GLU A 193 -24.64 -84.93 37.65
N GLU A 194 -23.43 -84.63 38.17
CA GLU A 194 -22.71 -85.53 39.07
C GLU A 194 -23.46 -85.75 40.39
N THR A 195 -23.94 -84.66 41.02
CA THR A 195 -24.71 -84.74 42.27
C THR A 195 -26.04 -85.46 42.09
N LYS A 196 -26.75 -85.19 40.99
CA LYS A 196 -27.96 -85.93 40.61
C LYS A 196 -27.69 -87.41 40.39
N HIS A 197 -26.59 -87.76 39.72
CA HIS A 197 -26.20 -89.15 39.52
C HIS A 197 -25.92 -89.86 40.86
N LYS A 198 -25.18 -89.21 41.77
CA LYS A 198 -24.94 -89.71 43.13
C LYS A 198 -26.25 -89.90 43.90
N GLN A 199 -27.16 -88.92 43.88
CA GLN A 199 -28.49 -89.04 44.53
C GLN A 199 -29.28 -90.23 43.98
N ASN A 200 -29.34 -90.40 42.66
CA ASN A 200 -30.02 -91.54 42.05
C ASN A 200 -29.40 -92.87 42.49
N LEU A 201 -28.08 -92.95 42.60
CA LEU A 201 -27.37 -94.13 43.10
C LEU A 201 -27.72 -94.41 44.58
N TYR A 202 -27.73 -93.38 45.43
CA TYR A 202 -28.11 -93.53 46.84
C TYR A 202 -29.57 -94.00 47.00
N ILE A 203 -30.50 -93.45 46.22
CA ILE A 203 -31.91 -93.88 46.20
C ILE A 203 -32.01 -95.35 45.79
N PHE A 204 -31.31 -95.75 44.72
CA PHE A 204 -31.29 -97.12 44.25
C PHE A 204 -30.73 -98.10 45.29
N ALA A 205 -29.62 -97.74 45.94
CA ALA A 205 -29.02 -98.53 47.02
C ALA A 205 -29.96 -98.68 48.23
N ALA A 206 -30.64 -97.60 48.63
CA ALA A 206 -31.63 -97.62 49.71
C ALA A 206 -32.83 -98.52 49.38
N LEU A 207 -33.28 -98.52 48.12
CA LEU A 207 -34.37 -99.38 47.63
C LEU A 207 -34.00 -100.86 47.71
N ILE A 208 -32.78 -101.23 47.32
CA ILE A 208 -32.26 -102.61 47.43
C ILE A 208 -32.19 -103.05 48.89
N LEU A 209 -31.65 -102.21 49.78
CA LEU A 209 -31.56 -102.52 51.21
C LEU A 209 -32.94 -102.66 51.88
N GLY A 210 -33.90 -101.82 51.51
CA GLY A 210 -35.28 -101.92 52.01
C GLY A 210 -35.97 -103.22 51.59
N LEU A 211 -35.79 -103.66 50.34
CA LEU A 211 -36.29 -104.96 49.87
C LEU A 211 -35.64 -106.14 50.58
N ALA A 212 -34.33 -106.07 50.85
CA ALA A 212 -33.62 -107.11 51.61
C ALA A 212 -34.03 -107.18 53.09
N GLY A 213 -34.39 -106.05 53.70
CA GLY A 213 -34.87 -105.97 55.08
C GLY A 213 -36.31 -106.46 55.28
N ALA A 214 -37.17 -106.35 54.25
CA ALA A 214 -38.55 -106.83 54.29
C ALA A 214 -38.70 -108.35 54.06
N ALA A 215 -37.63 -109.04 53.66
CA ALA A 215 -37.61 -110.49 53.39
C ALA A 215 -37.16 -111.34 54.59
N LYS A 216 -37.11 -110.77 55.81
CA LYS A 216 -36.73 -111.40 57.07
C LYS A 216 -37.88 -111.32 58.07
#